data_AF-A0A1X0P7R3-F1
#
_entry.id   AF-A0A1X0P7R3-F1
#
_cell.length_a   1.000
_cell.length_b   1.000
_cell.length_c   1.000
_cell.angle_alpha   90.00
_cell.angle_beta   90.00
_cell.angle_gamma   90.00
#
_symmetry.space_group_name_H-M   'P 1'
#
loop_
_entity.id
_entity.type
_entity.pdbx_description
1 polymer ?
#
loop_
_entity_poly.entity_id
_entity_poly.type
_entity_poly.pdbx_seq_one_letter_code
_entity_poly.pdbx_strand_id
1 'polypeptide(L)'
;MLFESVCVSFGFVEHRCTFDQRVKHGEPLPVVRELPRKGRNGLQAYIAANQGWERMRFGVSIEDLKDDFRYCTRAGQRRPDFEGGTLVCTEADILTTEKKILLVNHLLPESIKLHTDRLLVERMDGIVVDWFVTPLCSPFKIPVNHHYPGVTGVDILLYVAAGPTPEGVIAWGVPCYTLDNGRPVVGAMNFGPRYITATRLVSRAAAHEIAHVLGFSSFLFAKSGMLSIVPILRGKRDVLVVSSKKTLEVMRKHFNCDDVVGMELEDEGSDGTAHSHWERRNVKDELMAGLSGVSYYTALTMAAFEDLGYYRANWGMEEQMSWGKDAGCEFLYEKCVKNNNTRYPDMFCTKKFKGPRCTSDRLALGNCDLESFGRTLPLQYQYFTETSIAGGGRQLTDHCPVIKPAVRGVCTDVENYWPGSRVGPESRCLHGDSLHIGNRFVGDVCVEVSCNVSGILYLRYLGEDNWYPCPEGGGIIPKKPFTKGRILCPKYMDVCVTLALNITNKSYIFGKPSTQYILSGAEDWHNYINGKREEPQHKRSDSVANVFFVLPLMFLELLVFIVLMA
;
A
#
# COMPACT_ATOMS: atom_id res chain seq x y z
N MET A 1 -9.05 -15.97 -40.29
CA MET A 1 -8.20 -15.13 -39.41
C MET A 1 -9.11 -14.22 -38.62
N LEU A 2 -9.50 -14.66 -37.44
CA LEU A 2 -10.31 -13.88 -36.48
C LEU A 2 -9.41 -13.67 -35.27
N PHE A 3 -8.91 -12.45 -35.09
CA PHE A 3 -8.24 -12.04 -33.86
C PHE A 3 -9.33 -11.66 -32.86
N GLU A 4 -9.67 -12.58 -31.95
CA GLU A 4 -10.37 -12.22 -30.71
C GLU A 4 -9.39 -11.47 -29.82
N SER A 5 -9.52 -10.14 -29.75
CA SER A 5 -8.90 -9.36 -28.69
C SER A 5 -9.68 -9.64 -27.40
N VAL A 6 -9.11 -10.47 -26.54
CA VAL A 6 -9.55 -10.62 -25.15
C VAL A 6 -9.28 -9.30 -24.44
N CYS A 7 -10.32 -8.47 -24.35
CA CYS A 7 -10.31 -7.22 -23.60
C CYS A 7 -10.42 -7.59 -22.12
N VAL A 8 -9.29 -7.64 -21.41
CA VAL A 8 -9.27 -7.78 -19.95
C VAL A 8 -9.79 -6.47 -19.39
N SER A 9 -11.06 -6.46 -18.96
CA SER A 9 -11.64 -5.34 -18.25
C SER A 9 -10.87 -5.11 -16.95
N PHE A 10 -10.07 -4.05 -16.88
CA PHE A 10 -9.56 -3.52 -15.61
C PHE A 10 -10.73 -2.85 -14.87
N GLY A 11 -11.63 -3.67 -14.33
CA GLY A 11 -12.57 -3.23 -13.31
C GLY A 11 -11.77 -2.68 -12.12
N PHE A 12 -12.30 -1.65 -11.47
CA PHE A 12 -11.72 -1.09 -10.24
C PHE A 12 -11.60 -2.20 -9.18
N VAL A 13 -10.39 -2.74 -8.98
CA VAL A 13 -10.12 -3.74 -7.94
C VAL A 13 -9.71 -2.99 -6.68
N GLU A 14 -10.63 -2.88 -5.74
CA GLU A 14 -10.33 -2.43 -4.37
C GLU A 14 -9.57 -3.55 -3.66
N HIS A 15 -8.41 -3.24 -3.09
CA HIS A 15 -7.71 -4.19 -2.24
C HIS A 15 -8.45 -4.28 -0.90
N ARG A 16 -8.92 -5.47 -0.57
CA ARG A 16 -9.44 -5.76 0.77
C ARG A 16 -8.34 -6.41 1.58
N CYS A 17 -7.87 -5.71 2.60
CA CYS A 17 -6.89 -6.29 3.50
C CYS A 17 -7.51 -7.48 4.23
N THR A 18 -6.69 -8.51 4.39
CA THR A 18 -7.05 -9.80 5.02
C THR A 18 -6.06 -10.13 6.15
N PHE A 19 -5.39 -9.11 6.70
CA PHE A 19 -4.42 -9.26 7.79
C PHE A 19 -5.02 -9.95 9.01
N ASP A 20 -6.16 -9.49 9.52
CA ASP A 20 -6.80 -10.03 10.73
C ASP A 20 -7.23 -11.49 10.55
N GLN A 21 -7.55 -11.88 9.32
CA GLN A 21 -7.88 -13.26 8.96
C GLN A 21 -6.70 -14.20 9.21
N ARG A 22 -5.47 -13.71 8.96
CA ARG A 22 -4.23 -14.47 9.07
C ARG A 22 -3.72 -14.51 10.50
N VAL A 23 -3.73 -13.38 11.22
CA VAL A 23 -3.14 -13.27 12.57
C VAL A 23 -4.07 -13.68 13.71
N LYS A 24 -5.22 -14.28 13.38
CA LYS A 24 -6.37 -14.51 14.25
C LYS A 24 -6.15 -15.39 15.49
N HIS A 25 -4.96 -15.96 15.62
CA HIS A 25 -4.47 -16.55 16.85
C HIS A 25 -3.22 -15.79 17.22
N GLY A 26 -3.29 -14.97 18.27
CA GLY A 26 -2.20 -14.18 18.83
C GLY A 26 -1.08 -15.06 19.39
N GLU A 27 -0.47 -15.85 18.52
CA GLU A 27 0.76 -16.55 18.83
C GLU A 27 1.83 -15.49 19.10
N PRO A 28 2.57 -15.61 20.22
CA PRO A 28 3.65 -14.69 20.50
C PRO A 28 4.61 -14.71 19.32
N LEU A 29 4.87 -13.54 18.74
CA LEU A 29 5.92 -13.42 17.74
C LEU A 29 7.25 -13.80 18.40
N PRO A 30 8.05 -14.67 17.77
CA PRO A 30 9.35 -15.02 18.30
C PRO A 30 10.23 -13.77 18.43
N VAL A 31 11.14 -13.80 19.39
CA VAL A 31 12.02 -12.68 19.71
C VAL A 31 13.41 -12.90 19.12
N VAL A 32 13.94 -11.91 18.40
CA VAL A 32 15.28 -11.95 17.80
C VAL A 32 16.32 -11.36 18.75
N ARG A 33 17.50 -11.97 18.77
CA ARG A 33 18.70 -11.43 19.41
C ARG A 33 19.42 -10.45 18.48
N GLU A 34 19.57 -9.20 18.92
CA GLU A 34 20.30 -8.17 18.16
C GLU A 34 21.79 -8.51 18.02
N LEU A 35 22.41 -8.06 16.92
CA LEU A 35 23.88 -8.06 16.82
C LEU A 35 24.47 -7.04 17.82
N PRO A 36 25.58 -7.37 18.54
CA PRO A 36 26.14 -6.46 19.54
C PRO A 36 26.68 -5.16 18.94
N ARG A 37 26.27 -4.01 19.53
CA ARG A 37 26.85 -2.68 19.24
C ARG A 37 28.33 -2.64 19.55
N LYS A 38 29.17 -2.46 18.52
CA LYS A 38 30.61 -2.26 18.68
C LYS A 38 30.88 -0.89 19.32
N GLY A 39 31.21 -0.92 20.62
CA GLY A 39 31.95 0.11 21.35
C GLY A 39 31.21 1.42 21.65
N ARG A 40 30.49 1.49 22.78
CA ARG A 40 30.20 2.76 23.48
C ARG A 40 30.21 2.57 25.00
N ASN A 41 30.97 3.41 25.70
CA ASN A 41 31.00 3.52 27.16
C ASN A 41 29.72 4.20 27.68
N GLY A 42 29.30 3.83 28.91
CA GLY A 42 28.01 4.16 29.53
C GLY A 42 27.63 5.64 29.69
N LEU A 43 28.51 6.60 29.38
CA LEU A 43 28.21 8.04 29.43
C LEU A 43 27.64 8.59 28.10
N GLN A 44 27.84 7.91 26.98
CA GLN A 44 27.26 8.29 25.68
C GLN A 44 25.81 7.83 25.50
N ALA A 45 25.34 6.87 26.32
CA ALA A 45 23.94 6.44 26.32
C ALA A 45 22.98 7.55 26.79
N TYR A 46 23.44 8.44 27.68
CA TYR A 46 22.65 9.57 28.18
C TYR A 46 22.53 10.72 27.15
N ILE A 47 23.56 10.93 26.30
CA ILE A 47 23.56 11.98 25.27
C ILE A 47 22.81 11.52 24.00
N ALA A 48 22.80 10.22 23.69
CA ALA A 48 22.05 9.65 22.55
C ALA A 48 20.52 9.75 22.69
N ALA A 49 20.00 9.96 23.90
CA ALA A 49 18.56 10.12 24.14
C ALA A 49 17.95 11.36 23.44
N ASN A 50 18.78 12.35 23.05
CA ASN A 50 18.36 13.53 22.28
C ASN A 50 18.99 13.62 20.86
N GLN A 51 19.74 12.59 20.42
CA GLN A 51 20.26 12.42 19.05
C GLN A 51 20.34 10.92 18.69
N GLY A 52 19.20 10.27 18.41
CA GLY A 52 19.13 8.80 18.25
C GLY A 52 18.15 8.24 17.22
N TRP A 53 17.34 9.08 16.57
CA TRP A 53 16.33 8.65 15.60
C TRP A 53 16.79 8.94 14.17
N GLU A 54 16.86 7.90 13.33
CA GLU A 54 17.36 8.00 11.96
C GLU A 54 16.41 7.37 10.94
N ARG A 55 16.62 7.65 9.65
CA ARG A 55 15.82 7.07 8.56
C ARG A 55 15.99 5.56 8.48
N MET A 56 14.94 4.80 8.74
CA MET A 56 14.92 3.33 8.73
C MET A 56 15.54 2.70 7.46
N ARG A 57 16.35 1.65 7.64
CA ARG A 57 16.92 0.81 6.56
C ARG A 57 16.16 -0.50 6.46
N PHE A 58 15.67 -0.80 5.27
CA PHE A 58 15.10 -2.11 4.94
C PHE A 58 16.15 -2.98 4.26
N GLY A 59 16.28 -4.22 4.72
CA GLY A 59 16.77 -5.33 3.92
C GLY A 59 15.60 -6.05 3.28
N VAL A 60 15.74 -6.47 2.02
CA VAL A 60 14.69 -7.23 1.32
C VAL A 60 15.29 -8.51 0.76
N SER A 61 14.71 -9.65 1.13
CA SER A 61 15.01 -10.96 0.54
C SER A 61 13.96 -11.30 -0.50
N ILE A 62 14.41 -11.69 -1.69
CA ILE A 62 13.56 -12.08 -2.83
C ILE A 62 13.90 -13.50 -3.33
N GLU A 63 14.44 -14.35 -2.45
CA GLU A 63 14.82 -15.71 -2.80
C GLU A 63 13.65 -16.55 -3.32
N ASP A 64 12.45 -16.31 -2.82
CA ASP A 64 11.22 -16.93 -3.30
C ASP A 64 10.90 -16.57 -4.77
N LEU A 65 11.37 -15.42 -5.27
CA LEU A 65 11.18 -14.99 -6.66
C LEU A 65 12.20 -15.62 -7.63
N LYS A 66 13.24 -16.28 -7.11
CA LYS A 66 14.31 -16.93 -7.88
C LYS A 66 14.04 -18.43 -8.12
N ASP A 67 13.02 -18.99 -7.48
CA ASP A 67 12.73 -20.43 -7.53
C ASP A 67 11.38 -20.70 -8.22
N ASP A 68 11.44 -21.29 -9.41
CA ASP A 68 10.29 -21.59 -10.28
C ASP A 68 9.26 -22.55 -9.67
N PHE A 69 9.59 -23.22 -8.55
CA PHE A 69 8.64 -24.03 -7.77
C PHE A 69 7.82 -23.22 -6.78
N ARG A 70 8.14 -21.94 -6.60
CA ARG A 70 7.57 -21.07 -5.56
C ARG A 70 6.62 -20.02 -6.11
N TYR A 71 6.58 -19.84 -7.42
CA TYR A 71 5.64 -18.96 -8.11
C TYR A 71 5.13 -19.62 -9.40
N CYS A 72 4.04 -19.10 -9.97
CA CYS A 72 3.42 -19.65 -11.18
C CYS A 72 4.22 -19.29 -12.44
N THR A 73 4.67 -20.29 -13.19
CA THR A 73 5.31 -20.12 -14.52
C THR A 73 4.40 -20.48 -15.69
N ARG A 74 3.32 -21.24 -15.42
CA ARG A 74 2.26 -21.57 -16.40
C ARG A 74 0.93 -21.83 -15.68
N ALA A 75 -0.19 -21.61 -16.38
CA ALA A 75 -1.50 -21.96 -15.88
C ALA A 75 -1.65 -23.47 -15.63
N GLY A 76 -2.48 -23.83 -14.65
CA GLY A 76 -2.73 -25.22 -14.22
C GLY A 76 -1.68 -25.81 -13.26
N GLN A 77 -0.54 -25.13 -13.03
CA GLN A 77 0.38 -25.52 -11.97
C GLN A 77 -0.25 -25.36 -10.58
N ARG A 78 0.23 -26.14 -9.60
CA ARG A 78 0.02 -25.84 -8.18
C ARG A 78 1.27 -25.18 -7.61
N ARG A 79 1.08 -24.07 -6.91
CA ARG A 79 2.16 -23.29 -6.27
C ARG A 79 1.75 -22.87 -4.86
N PRO A 80 2.71 -22.61 -3.96
CA PRO A 80 2.42 -22.15 -2.61
C PRO A 80 1.57 -20.87 -2.64
N ASP A 81 0.53 -20.83 -1.80
CA ASP A 81 -0.21 -19.59 -1.52
C ASP A 81 0.48 -18.73 -0.45
N PHE A 82 1.57 -19.26 0.13
CA PHE A 82 2.33 -18.69 1.24
C PHE A 82 1.55 -18.61 2.56
N GLU A 83 0.43 -19.32 2.67
CA GLU A 83 -0.41 -19.41 3.87
C GLU A 83 -0.41 -20.82 4.47
N GLY A 84 0.56 -21.66 4.04
CA GLY A 84 0.68 -23.07 4.43
C GLY A 84 0.02 -24.04 3.44
N GLY A 85 -0.59 -23.55 2.36
CA GLY A 85 -1.30 -24.32 1.35
C GLY A 85 -0.74 -24.16 -0.08
N THR A 86 -1.58 -24.52 -1.06
CA THR A 86 -1.28 -24.31 -2.48
C THR A 86 -2.54 -23.94 -3.25
N LEU A 87 -2.40 -23.07 -4.24
CA LEU A 87 -3.45 -22.72 -5.20
C LEU A 87 -3.09 -23.15 -6.62
N VAL A 88 -4.13 -23.37 -7.43
CA VAL A 88 -3.99 -23.65 -8.87
C VAL A 88 -3.80 -22.33 -9.61
N CYS A 89 -2.71 -22.22 -10.35
CA CYS A 89 -2.36 -21.05 -11.14
C CYS A 89 -3.33 -20.84 -12.30
N THR A 90 -3.85 -19.62 -12.44
CA THR A 90 -4.49 -19.15 -13.67
C THR A 90 -3.48 -18.41 -14.56
N GLU A 91 -3.88 -18.03 -15.77
CA GLU A 91 -3.06 -17.17 -16.65
C GLU A 91 -2.69 -15.84 -15.97
N ALA A 92 -3.62 -15.26 -15.21
CA ALA A 92 -3.37 -14.02 -14.50
C ALA A 92 -2.31 -14.17 -13.39
N ASP A 93 -2.17 -15.37 -12.83
CA ASP A 93 -1.22 -15.67 -11.75
C ASP A 93 0.22 -15.89 -12.22
N ILE A 94 0.46 -15.97 -13.54
CA ILE A 94 1.82 -16.17 -14.06
C ILE A 94 2.68 -14.94 -13.70
N LEU A 95 3.80 -15.19 -13.03
CA LEU A 95 4.78 -14.18 -12.66
C LEU A 95 5.84 -14.07 -13.77
N THR A 96 5.55 -13.22 -14.75
CA THR A 96 6.46 -12.96 -15.87
C THR A 96 7.68 -12.16 -15.43
N THR A 97 8.72 -12.11 -16.28
CA THR A 97 9.92 -11.31 -16.04
C THR A 97 9.58 -9.83 -15.83
N GLU A 98 8.63 -9.29 -16.61
CA GLU A 98 8.18 -7.90 -16.50
C GLU A 98 7.54 -7.65 -15.13
N LYS A 99 6.67 -8.55 -14.67
CA LYS A 99 6.08 -8.44 -13.33
C LYS A 99 7.12 -8.51 -12.22
N LYS A 100 8.15 -9.37 -12.34
CA LYS A 100 9.24 -9.41 -11.36
C LYS A 100 10.01 -8.10 -11.32
N ILE A 101 10.34 -7.53 -12.49
CA ILE A 101 11.02 -6.23 -12.58
C ILE A 101 10.15 -5.14 -11.95
N LEU A 102 8.86 -5.11 -12.25
CA LEU A 102 7.93 -4.14 -11.66
C LEU A 102 7.85 -4.28 -10.13
N LEU A 103 7.77 -5.51 -9.62
CA LEU A 103 7.73 -5.76 -8.17
C LEU A 103 9.02 -5.28 -7.48
N VAL A 104 10.17 -5.73 -7.98
CA VAL A 104 11.47 -5.52 -7.32
C VAL A 104 12.01 -4.10 -7.50
N ASN A 105 11.86 -3.51 -8.70
CA ASN A 105 12.49 -2.24 -9.03
C ASN A 105 11.56 -1.03 -8.86
N HIS A 106 10.24 -1.24 -8.74
CA HIS A 106 9.27 -0.15 -8.62
C HIS A 106 8.40 -0.28 -7.37
N LEU A 107 7.58 -1.33 -7.26
CA LEU A 107 6.57 -1.44 -6.20
C LEU A 107 7.20 -1.51 -4.80
N LEU A 108 8.20 -2.37 -4.59
CA LEU A 108 8.87 -2.50 -3.29
C LEU A 108 9.60 -1.21 -2.90
N PRO A 109 10.46 -0.60 -3.74
CA PRO A 109 11.09 0.68 -3.41
C PRO A 109 10.10 1.80 -3.11
N GLU A 110 9.05 1.97 -3.92
CA GLU A 110 8.06 3.03 -3.71
C GLU A 110 7.28 2.86 -2.40
N SER A 111 6.80 1.64 -2.13
CA SER A 111 6.06 1.34 -0.90
C SER A 111 6.94 1.48 0.34
N ILE A 112 8.17 0.95 0.33
CA ILE A 112 9.15 1.13 1.42
C ILE A 112 9.45 2.61 1.65
N LYS A 113 9.63 3.37 0.57
CA LYS A 113 9.93 4.82 0.65
C LYS A 113 8.83 5.58 1.41
N LEU A 114 7.57 5.20 1.25
CA LEU A 114 6.47 5.84 1.98
C LEU A 114 6.64 5.74 3.50
N HIS A 115 7.18 4.62 4.01
CA HIS A 115 7.49 4.45 5.43
C HIS A 115 8.80 5.14 5.83
N THR A 116 9.89 4.98 5.06
CA THR A 116 11.20 5.54 5.43
C THR A 116 11.26 7.06 5.35
N ASP A 117 10.38 7.69 4.56
CA ASP A 117 10.19 9.14 4.55
C ASP A 117 9.48 9.64 5.82
N ARG A 118 8.61 8.83 6.42
CA ARG A 118 7.66 9.23 7.48
C ARG A 118 8.00 8.70 8.86
N LEU A 119 8.77 7.64 8.96
CA LEU A 119 9.11 6.97 10.22
C LEU A 119 10.63 6.95 10.39
N LEU A 120 11.07 7.55 11.49
CA LEU A 120 12.42 7.42 12.01
C LEU A 120 12.48 6.27 13.02
N VAL A 121 13.66 5.71 13.18
CA VAL A 121 13.88 4.53 14.01
C VAL A 121 15.20 4.62 14.77
N GLU A 122 15.27 3.97 15.92
CA GLU A 122 16.55 3.67 16.56
C GLU A 122 17.27 2.57 15.79
N ARG A 123 18.49 2.87 15.33
CA ARG A 123 19.29 1.99 14.47
C ARG A 123 19.67 0.69 15.14
N MET A 124 19.73 -0.37 14.35
CA MET A 124 20.31 -1.66 14.73
C MET A 124 21.60 -1.92 13.94
N ASP A 125 22.53 -2.69 14.49
CA ASP A 125 23.71 -3.10 13.71
C ASP A 125 23.35 -4.16 12.67
N GLY A 126 22.37 -5.00 13.00
CA GLY A 126 21.83 -6.00 12.11
C GLY A 126 20.92 -7.01 12.81
N ILE A 127 20.45 -7.97 12.03
CA ILE A 127 19.41 -8.93 12.38
C ILE A 127 19.92 -10.33 12.07
N VAL A 128 19.87 -11.23 13.04
CA VAL A 128 20.05 -12.67 12.85
C VAL A 128 18.67 -13.31 12.82
N VAL A 129 18.40 -14.15 11.82
CA VAL A 129 17.13 -14.86 11.71
C VAL A 129 17.38 -16.33 11.97
N ASP A 130 16.78 -16.89 13.02
CA ASP A 130 16.81 -18.32 13.28
C ASP A 130 15.88 -19.04 12.29
N TRP A 131 14.80 -19.68 12.74
CA TRP A 131 13.88 -20.42 11.86
C TRP A 131 12.48 -19.86 11.99
N PHE A 132 11.78 -19.63 10.89
CA PHE A 132 10.38 -19.23 10.97
C PHE A 132 9.54 -20.33 11.63
N VAL A 133 9.15 -20.10 12.88
CA VAL A 133 8.34 -21.02 13.68
C VAL A 133 6.84 -20.76 13.57
N THR A 134 6.44 -19.58 13.08
CA THR A 134 5.02 -19.24 12.91
C THR A 134 4.50 -19.81 11.59
N PRO A 135 3.26 -20.36 11.55
CA PRO A 135 2.70 -20.99 10.35
C PRO A 135 2.73 -20.11 9.10
N LEU A 136 2.52 -18.80 9.24
CA LEU A 136 2.48 -17.86 8.11
C LEU A 136 3.86 -17.42 7.61
N CYS A 137 4.89 -17.48 8.45
CA CYS A 137 6.24 -17.11 8.05
C CYS A 137 7.03 -18.34 7.59
N SER A 138 6.72 -19.53 8.11
CA SER A 138 7.38 -20.80 7.76
C SER A 138 7.45 -21.11 6.25
N PRO A 139 6.51 -20.67 5.39
CA PRO A 139 6.61 -20.91 3.96
C PRO A 139 7.75 -20.13 3.31
N PHE A 140 8.23 -19.01 3.87
CA PHE A 140 9.20 -18.12 3.23
C PHE A 140 10.63 -18.64 3.31
N LYS A 141 11.40 -18.42 2.25
CA LYS A 141 12.78 -18.92 2.17
C LYS A 141 13.75 -17.96 2.88
N ILE A 142 14.42 -18.48 3.91
CA ILE A 142 15.51 -17.78 4.60
C ILE A 142 16.86 -18.14 3.93
N PRO A 143 17.61 -17.16 3.38
CA PRO A 143 18.98 -17.36 2.93
C PRO A 143 19.90 -17.86 4.05
N VAL A 144 20.86 -18.73 3.72
CA VAL A 144 21.78 -19.32 4.71
C VAL A 144 22.55 -18.25 5.50
N ASN A 145 22.97 -17.17 4.83
CA ASN A 145 23.72 -16.07 5.44
C ASN A 145 22.88 -15.22 6.42
N HIS A 146 21.55 -15.32 6.39
CA HIS A 146 20.68 -14.63 7.34
C HIS A 146 20.63 -15.32 8.71
N HIS A 147 20.95 -16.63 8.77
CA HIS A 147 21.12 -17.37 10.03
C HIS A 147 22.47 -17.06 10.69
N TYR A 148 23.54 -16.99 9.90
CA TYR A 148 24.88 -16.65 10.40
C TYR A 148 25.76 -16.11 9.26
N PRO A 149 26.42 -14.94 9.43
CA PRO A 149 26.49 -14.10 10.63
C PRO A 149 25.26 -13.21 10.86
N GLY A 150 24.23 -13.32 10.03
CA GLY A 150 23.09 -12.41 10.01
C GLY A 150 23.30 -11.26 9.03
N VAL A 151 22.30 -10.40 8.96
CA VAL A 151 22.23 -9.28 8.02
C VAL A 151 22.60 -8.00 8.74
N THR A 152 23.68 -7.35 8.31
CA THR A 152 24.11 -6.06 8.90
C THR A 152 23.53 -4.86 8.14
N GLY A 153 23.50 -3.70 8.78
CA GLY A 153 23.10 -2.45 8.13
C GLY A 153 21.60 -2.34 7.86
N VAL A 154 20.78 -3.13 8.54
CA VAL A 154 19.32 -3.14 8.40
C VAL A 154 18.65 -2.93 9.75
N ASP A 155 17.49 -2.28 9.73
CA ASP A 155 16.64 -2.08 10.90
C ASP A 155 15.37 -2.93 10.83
N ILE A 156 15.02 -3.36 9.61
CA ILE A 156 13.92 -4.27 9.28
C ILE A 156 14.33 -5.17 8.12
N LEU A 157 14.01 -6.46 8.19
CA LEU A 157 14.25 -7.44 7.13
C LEU A 157 12.92 -7.99 6.60
N LEU A 158 12.66 -7.78 5.32
CA LEU A 158 11.42 -8.17 4.65
C LEU A 158 11.65 -9.35 3.69
N TYR A 159 10.90 -10.43 3.86
CA TYR A 159 10.92 -11.58 2.96
C TYR A 159 9.74 -11.49 1.99
N VAL A 160 10.04 -11.46 0.69
CA VAL A 160 9.04 -11.19 -0.34
C VAL A 160 8.86 -12.38 -1.27
N ALA A 161 7.60 -12.75 -1.45
CA ALA A 161 7.14 -13.77 -2.39
C ALA A 161 6.10 -13.21 -3.37
N ALA A 162 5.82 -13.98 -4.42
CA ALA A 162 4.75 -13.69 -5.36
C ALA A 162 4.08 -14.98 -5.86
N GLY A 163 3.44 -15.68 -4.93
CA GLY A 163 2.59 -16.84 -5.20
C GLY A 163 1.14 -16.44 -5.52
N PRO A 164 0.34 -17.35 -6.11
CA PRO A 164 -1.07 -17.10 -6.41
C PRO A 164 -1.85 -16.68 -5.15
N THR A 165 -2.78 -15.74 -5.30
CA THR A 165 -3.67 -15.25 -4.23
C THR A 165 -5.14 -15.37 -4.64
N PRO A 166 -6.08 -15.39 -3.66
CA PRO A 166 -7.50 -15.23 -3.95
C PRO A 166 -7.82 -13.90 -4.67
N GLU A 167 -8.94 -13.85 -5.40
CA GLU A 167 -9.40 -12.60 -6.02
C GLU A 167 -9.65 -11.50 -4.98
N GLY A 168 -9.19 -10.28 -5.28
CA GLY A 168 -9.29 -9.10 -4.42
C GLY A 168 -8.11 -8.90 -3.45
N VAL A 169 -7.21 -9.89 -3.33
CA VAL A 169 -6.02 -9.81 -2.48
C VAL A 169 -4.81 -9.42 -3.32
N ILE A 170 -4.48 -8.11 -3.32
CA ILE A 170 -3.32 -7.55 -4.04
C ILE A 170 -2.01 -8.03 -3.43
N ALA A 171 -1.89 -7.89 -2.12
CA ALA A 171 -0.79 -8.39 -1.32
C ALA A 171 -1.30 -8.73 0.08
N TRP A 172 -0.45 -9.35 0.87
CA TRP A 172 -0.61 -9.41 2.32
C TRP A 172 0.76 -9.39 3.00
N GLY A 173 0.82 -8.90 4.23
CA GLY A 173 2.05 -8.82 5.02
C GLY A 173 1.84 -9.11 6.50
N VAL A 174 2.80 -9.79 7.13
CA VAL A 174 2.76 -10.08 8.57
C VAL A 174 4.13 -9.89 9.22
N PRO A 175 4.18 -9.43 10.49
CA PRO A 175 5.40 -9.50 11.27
C PRO A 175 5.72 -10.96 11.58
N CYS A 176 7.01 -11.32 11.49
CA CYS A 176 7.52 -12.66 11.75
C CYS A 176 8.38 -12.72 13.01
N TYR A 177 9.06 -11.62 13.35
CA TYR A 177 9.84 -11.52 14.57
C TYR A 177 9.79 -10.12 15.17
N THR A 178 9.90 -10.07 16.49
CA THR A 178 10.02 -8.83 17.27
C THR A 178 11.31 -8.79 18.09
N LEU A 179 11.66 -7.62 18.60
CA LEU A 179 12.65 -7.47 19.67
C LEU A 179 12.03 -7.69 21.05
N ASP A 180 12.85 -7.75 22.09
CA ASP A 180 12.40 -7.85 23.49
C ASP A 180 11.41 -6.73 23.87
N ASN A 181 11.62 -5.52 23.32
CA ASN A 181 10.73 -4.38 23.52
C ASN A 181 9.41 -4.46 22.71
N GLY A 182 9.21 -5.52 21.92
CA GLY A 182 8.02 -5.74 21.09
C GLY A 182 8.10 -5.18 19.67
N ARG A 183 9.14 -4.43 19.31
CA ARG A 183 9.29 -3.83 17.97
C ARG A 183 9.44 -4.91 16.89
N PRO A 184 8.60 -4.95 15.86
CA PRO A 184 8.83 -5.83 14.71
C PRO A 184 10.10 -5.48 13.94
N VAL A 185 10.88 -6.51 13.59
CA VAL A 185 12.16 -6.37 12.87
C VAL A 185 12.30 -7.32 11.69
N VAL A 186 11.50 -8.39 11.64
CA VAL A 186 11.40 -9.26 10.48
C VAL A 186 9.95 -9.40 10.09
N GLY A 187 9.65 -9.31 8.80
CA GLY A 187 8.32 -9.61 8.28
C GLY A 187 8.38 -10.37 6.96
N ALA A 188 7.22 -10.87 6.56
CA ALA A 188 7.04 -11.58 5.31
C ALA A 188 5.84 -11.01 4.56
N MET A 189 5.93 -10.99 3.23
CA MET A 189 4.90 -10.45 2.33
C MET A 189 4.76 -11.28 1.08
N ASN A 190 3.52 -11.55 0.68
CA ASN A 190 3.21 -12.20 -0.59
C ASN A 190 2.41 -11.26 -1.50
N PHE A 191 2.80 -11.17 -2.78
CA PHE A 191 2.12 -10.37 -3.79
C PHE A 191 1.39 -11.27 -4.80
N GLY A 192 0.10 -11.02 -5.01
CA GLY A 192 -0.68 -11.71 -6.05
C GLY A 192 -0.20 -11.30 -7.45
N PRO A 193 0.39 -12.20 -8.27
CA PRO A 193 0.97 -11.81 -9.56
C PRO A 193 -0.03 -11.20 -10.54
N ARG A 194 -1.32 -11.50 -10.39
CA ARG A 194 -2.41 -10.92 -11.17
C ARG A 194 -2.57 -9.41 -11.01
N TYR A 195 -2.11 -8.84 -9.89
CA TYR A 195 -2.27 -7.42 -9.55
C TYR A 195 -0.99 -6.60 -9.70
N ILE A 196 0.15 -7.25 -9.97
CA ILE A 196 1.44 -6.56 -10.13
C ILE A 196 1.39 -5.65 -11.37
N THR A 197 1.26 -4.35 -11.10
CA THR A 197 1.23 -3.26 -12.08
C THR A 197 1.90 -2.03 -11.50
N ALA A 198 2.47 -1.16 -12.33
CA ALA A 198 3.10 0.09 -11.88
C ALA A 198 2.06 1.19 -11.58
N THR A 199 1.14 0.94 -10.65
CA THR A 199 0.08 1.87 -10.30
C THR A 199 0.19 2.33 -8.85
N ARG A 200 -0.20 3.58 -8.59
CA ARG A 200 -0.24 4.14 -7.23
C ARG A 200 -1.06 3.25 -6.29
N LEU A 201 -2.19 2.72 -6.76
CA LEU A 201 -3.06 1.84 -5.97
C LEU A 201 -2.29 0.63 -5.44
N VAL A 202 -1.51 -0.05 -6.28
CA VAL A 202 -0.74 -1.23 -5.87
C VAL A 202 0.42 -0.85 -4.95
N SER A 203 1.14 0.25 -5.22
CA SER A 203 2.18 0.75 -4.32
C SER A 203 1.63 1.11 -2.94
N ARG A 204 0.38 1.61 -2.87
CA ARG A 204 -0.30 1.94 -1.59
C ARG A 204 -0.82 0.72 -0.86
N ALA A 205 -1.37 -0.26 -1.58
CA ALA A 205 -1.71 -1.56 -1.01
C ALA A 205 -0.45 -2.24 -0.42
N ALA A 206 0.68 -2.20 -1.13
CA ALA A 206 1.94 -2.72 -0.61
C ALA A 206 2.41 -1.98 0.66
N ALA A 207 2.29 -0.64 0.69
CA ALA A 207 2.63 0.14 1.88
C ALA A 207 1.68 -0.13 3.07
N HIS A 208 0.39 -0.38 2.80
CA HIS A 208 -0.56 -0.81 3.82
C HIS A 208 -0.10 -2.11 4.48
N GLU A 209 0.26 -3.11 3.68
CA GLU A 209 0.76 -4.40 4.19
C GLU A 209 2.12 -4.28 4.89
N ILE A 210 3.00 -3.38 4.43
CA ILE A 210 4.22 -3.05 5.17
C ILE A 210 3.89 -2.42 6.52
N ALA A 211 2.87 -1.54 6.63
CA ALA A 211 2.48 -0.98 7.92
C ALA A 211 2.08 -2.07 8.94
N HIS A 212 1.39 -3.13 8.51
CA HIS A 212 1.14 -4.29 9.36
C HIS A 212 2.43 -4.98 9.79
N VAL A 213 3.37 -5.21 8.87
CA VAL A 213 4.72 -5.74 9.19
C VAL A 213 5.44 -4.87 10.22
N LEU A 214 5.28 -3.54 10.14
CA LEU A 214 5.89 -2.58 11.08
C LEU A 214 5.24 -2.57 12.46
N GLY A 215 4.06 -3.17 12.60
CA GLY A 215 3.38 -3.36 13.86
C GLY A 215 2.04 -2.65 14.01
N PHE A 216 1.46 -2.14 12.91
CA PHE A 216 0.09 -1.62 12.93
C PHE A 216 -0.88 -2.80 13.09
N SER A 217 -1.26 -3.12 14.33
CA SER A 217 -2.22 -4.18 14.62
C SER A 217 -2.88 -3.98 15.98
N SER A 218 -4.14 -4.42 16.11
CA SER A 218 -4.85 -4.41 17.39
C SER A 218 -4.06 -5.11 18.50
N PHE A 219 -3.40 -6.22 18.19
CA PHE A 219 -2.60 -6.97 19.15
C PHE A 219 -1.46 -6.13 19.74
N LEU A 220 -0.67 -5.44 18.89
CA LEU A 220 0.45 -4.62 19.36
C LEU A 220 -0.03 -3.32 20.02
N PHE A 221 -1.15 -2.76 19.57
CA PHE A 221 -1.80 -1.64 20.26
C PHE A 221 -2.25 -2.05 21.67
N ALA A 222 -2.86 -3.25 21.83
CA ALA A 222 -3.26 -3.78 23.13
C ALA A 222 -2.04 -3.99 24.05
N LYS A 223 -1.00 -4.66 23.53
CA LYS A 223 0.26 -4.91 24.27
C LYS A 223 0.92 -3.61 24.72
N SER A 224 0.79 -2.55 23.93
CA SER A 224 1.34 -1.22 24.24
C SER A 224 0.40 -0.36 25.09
N GLY A 225 -0.74 -0.88 25.54
CA GLY A 225 -1.71 -0.15 26.37
C GLY A 225 -2.40 1.01 25.64
N MET A 226 -2.50 0.95 24.32
CA MET A 226 -3.06 2.02 23.48
C MET A 226 -4.57 1.91 23.25
N LEU A 227 -5.18 0.80 23.62
CA LEU A 227 -6.59 0.52 23.35
C LEU A 227 -7.50 0.88 24.51
N SER A 228 -8.70 1.31 24.19
CA SER A 228 -9.81 1.51 25.12
C SER A 228 -11.12 1.04 24.50
N ILE A 229 -12.11 0.78 25.34
CA ILE A 229 -13.46 0.41 24.91
C ILE A 229 -14.39 1.59 25.20
N VAL A 230 -15.08 2.05 24.16
CA VAL A 230 -16.18 3.00 24.29
C VAL A 230 -17.48 2.19 24.40
N PRO A 231 -18.20 2.23 25.55
CA PRO A 231 -19.32 1.31 25.80
C PRO A 231 -20.45 1.42 24.78
N ILE A 232 -20.76 2.65 24.34
CA ILE A 232 -21.77 2.91 23.31
C ILE A 232 -21.28 4.04 22.42
N LEU A 233 -21.25 3.80 21.10
CA LEU A 233 -20.92 4.81 20.10
C LEU A 233 -21.80 4.65 18.88
N ARG A 234 -22.59 5.68 18.53
CA ARG A 234 -23.59 5.66 17.44
C ARG A 234 -24.56 4.47 17.49
N GLY A 235 -24.82 3.93 18.69
CA GLY A 235 -25.68 2.77 18.91
C GLY A 235 -24.96 1.41 18.81
N LYS A 236 -23.68 1.38 18.43
CA LYS A 236 -22.79 0.21 18.54
C LYS A 236 -22.33 0.06 19.99
N ARG A 237 -22.16 -1.18 20.45
CA ARG A 237 -21.66 -1.49 21.81
C ARG A 237 -20.20 -1.88 21.77
N ASP A 238 -19.48 -1.61 22.87
CA ASP A 238 -18.11 -2.05 23.10
C ASP A 238 -17.15 -1.72 21.94
N VAL A 239 -17.21 -0.48 21.46
CA VAL A 239 -16.42 -0.05 20.31
C VAL A 239 -14.95 0.12 20.72
N LEU A 240 -14.07 -0.61 20.04
CA LEU A 240 -12.64 -0.58 20.29
C LEU A 240 -12.01 0.66 19.64
N VAL A 241 -11.28 1.43 20.43
CA VAL A 241 -10.61 2.65 19.97
C VAL A 241 -9.14 2.68 20.37
N VAL A 242 -8.30 3.31 19.54
CA VAL A 242 -6.95 3.73 19.90
C VAL A 242 -7.03 5.08 20.60
N SER A 243 -6.76 5.11 21.90
CA SER A 243 -6.88 6.29 22.78
C SER A 243 -5.52 6.82 23.25
N SER A 244 -4.45 6.44 22.56
CA SER A 244 -3.08 6.87 22.86
C SER A 244 -2.85 8.36 22.59
N LYS A 245 -1.85 8.94 23.27
CA LYS A 245 -1.68 10.40 23.39
C LYS A 245 -1.53 11.10 22.04
N LYS A 246 -0.61 10.66 21.18
CA LYS A 246 -0.36 11.31 19.88
C LYS A 246 -1.52 11.09 18.92
N THR A 247 -2.13 9.90 18.93
CA THR A 247 -3.34 9.60 18.15
C THR A 247 -4.46 10.59 18.49
N LEU A 248 -4.76 10.79 19.78
CA LEU A 248 -5.76 11.77 20.22
C LEU A 248 -5.41 13.21 19.79
N GLU A 249 -4.15 13.61 19.91
CA GLU A 249 -3.68 14.94 19.48
C GLU A 249 -3.95 15.17 17.99
N VAL A 250 -3.60 14.20 17.13
CA VAL A 250 -3.84 14.29 15.70
C VAL A 250 -5.34 14.24 15.38
N MET A 251 -6.12 13.42 16.07
CA MET A 251 -7.57 13.38 15.88
C MET A 251 -8.24 14.71 16.19
N ARG A 252 -7.89 15.35 17.31
CA ARG A 252 -8.44 16.67 17.68
C ARG A 252 -8.24 17.67 16.54
N LYS A 253 -7.05 17.67 15.96
CA LYS A 253 -6.69 18.54 14.84
C LYS A 253 -7.38 18.15 13.54
N HIS A 254 -7.42 16.86 13.19
CA HIS A 254 -8.01 16.40 11.93
C HIS A 254 -9.51 16.63 11.91
N PHE A 255 -10.22 16.19 12.94
CA PHE A 255 -11.69 16.29 12.99
C PHE A 255 -12.18 17.64 13.51
N ASN A 256 -11.30 18.50 14.05
CA ASN A 256 -11.68 19.69 14.81
C ASN A 256 -12.66 19.35 15.96
N CYS A 257 -12.24 18.41 16.80
CA CYS A 257 -13.04 17.90 17.92
C CYS A 257 -12.17 17.69 19.16
N ASP A 258 -12.25 18.60 20.12
CA ASP A 258 -11.45 18.56 21.35
C ASP A 258 -11.84 17.40 22.28
N ASP A 259 -13.12 17.03 22.29
CA ASP A 259 -13.72 16.00 23.14
C ASP A 259 -13.50 14.57 22.64
N VAL A 260 -12.73 14.38 21.56
CA VAL A 260 -12.49 13.07 20.97
C VAL A 260 -11.84 12.11 21.98
N VAL A 261 -12.40 10.89 22.08
CA VAL A 261 -12.01 9.89 23.09
C VAL A 261 -11.10 8.77 22.54
N GLY A 262 -10.99 8.64 21.22
CA GLY A 262 -10.11 7.68 20.57
C GLY A 262 -10.47 7.45 19.11
N MET A 263 -9.52 6.92 18.34
CA MET A 263 -9.71 6.56 16.94
C MET A 263 -10.32 5.18 16.85
N GLU A 264 -11.51 5.07 16.30
CA GLU A 264 -12.18 3.78 16.12
C GLU A 264 -11.38 2.85 15.21
N LEU A 265 -11.31 1.59 15.62
CA LEU A 265 -10.82 0.51 14.80
C LEU A 265 -12.02 -0.14 14.08
N GLU A 266 -11.79 -0.51 12.83
CA GLU A 266 -12.79 -1.09 11.93
C GLU A 266 -13.50 -2.28 12.58
N ASP A 267 -14.83 -2.33 12.50
CA ASP A 267 -15.66 -3.41 13.03
C ASP A 267 -16.55 -4.09 11.96
N GLU A 268 -16.50 -3.62 10.71
CA GLU A 268 -17.10 -4.30 9.55
C GLU A 268 -16.07 -5.14 8.78
N GLY A 269 -16.49 -5.73 7.65
CA GLY A 269 -15.56 -6.42 6.75
C GLY A 269 -15.16 -7.83 7.20
N SER A 270 -15.91 -8.41 8.13
CA SER A 270 -15.68 -9.72 8.75
C SER A 270 -14.31 -9.84 9.43
N ASP A 271 -14.07 -11.03 9.97
CA ASP A 271 -12.84 -11.53 10.57
C ASP A 271 -11.51 -11.17 9.88
N GLY A 272 -11.53 -10.74 8.61
CA GLY A 272 -10.33 -10.40 7.84
C GLY A 272 -9.87 -8.96 7.94
N THR A 273 -10.79 -8.08 8.33
CA THR A 273 -10.61 -6.63 8.25
C THR A 273 -10.93 -5.95 9.57
N ALA A 274 -11.70 -6.58 10.46
CA ALA A 274 -12.01 -5.99 11.75
C ALA A 274 -10.77 -5.93 12.67
N HIS A 275 -10.65 -4.79 13.37
CA HIS A 275 -9.75 -4.48 14.48
C HIS A 275 -8.32 -4.04 14.16
N SER A 276 -7.67 -4.41 13.05
CA SER A 276 -6.32 -3.90 12.73
C SER A 276 -6.30 -2.80 11.67
N HIS A 277 -7.45 -2.16 11.43
CA HIS A 277 -7.60 -1.05 10.50
C HIS A 277 -8.29 0.12 11.16
N TRP A 278 -8.08 1.32 10.64
CA TRP A 278 -8.91 2.46 11.01
C TRP A 278 -10.33 2.28 10.49
N GLU A 279 -11.31 2.66 11.32
CA GLU A 279 -12.72 2.74 10.96
C GLU A 279 -12.91 3.58 9.70
N ARG A 280 -13.24 2.92 8.59
CA ARG A 280 -13.26 3.57 7.27
C ARG A 280 -14.42 4.56 7.15
N ARG A 281 -15.50 4.46 7.94
CA ARG A 281 -16.48 5.55 8.08
C ARG A 281 -15.82 6.89 8.41
N ASN A 282 -14.86 6.87 9.33
CA ASN A 282 -14.26 8.08 9.87
C ASN A 282 -13.12 8.60 8.99
N VAL A 283 -12.38 7.71 8.32
CA VAL A 283 -11.16 8.03 7.56
C VAL A 283 -11.05 7.26 6.25
N LYS A 284 -12.08 7.40 5.41
CA LYS A 284 -12.31 6.57 4.22
C LYS A 284 -11.10 6.37 3.31
N ASP A 285 -10.30 7.43 3.17
CA ASP A 285 -9.22 7.55 2.19
C ASP A 285 -7.82 7.40 2.83
N GLU A 286 -7.74 6.94 4.08
CA GLU A 286 -6.49 6.74 4.85
C GLU A 286 -5.76 5.45 4.42
N LEU A 287 -4.44 5.43 4.59
CA LEU A 287 -3.59 4.28 4.27
C LEU A 287 -4.09 3.00 4.93
N MET A 288 -4.38 3.04 6.24
CA MET A 288 -4.76 1.91 7.07
C MET A 288 -6.28 1.74 7.22
N ALA A 289 -7.08 2.32 6.33
CA ALA A 289 -8.49 1.95 6.20
C ALA A 289 -8.59 0.51 5.64
N GLY A 290 -9.59 -0.26 6.09
CA GLY A 290 -9.73 -1.70 5.76
C GLY A 290 -9.96 -2.05 4.28
N LEU A 291 -10.18 -1.04 3.45
CA LEU A 291 -10.33 -1.16 2.00
C LEU A 291 -9.44 -0.11 1.33
N SER A 292 -8.45 -0.54 0.55
CA SER A 292 -7.52 0.39 -0.09
C SER A 292 -8.20 1.14 -1.24
N GLY A 293 -8.26 2.46 -1.09
CA GLY A 293 -8.61 3.41 -2.14
C GLY A 293 -7.38 4.21 -2.56
N VAL A 294 -7.45 5.53 -2.41
CA VAL A 294 -6.28 6.43 -2.62
C VAL A 294 -5.21 6.27 -1.53
N SER A 295 -5.62 5.84 -0.33
CA SER A 295 -4.77 5.39 0.78
C SER A 295 -3.68 6.39 1.16
N TYR A 296 -4.10 7.57 1.61
CA TYR A 296 -3.21 8.62 2.11
C TYR A 296 -2.50 8.20 3.39
N TYR A 297 -1.18 8.33 3.41
CA TYR A 297 -0.38 8.10 4.61
C TYR A 297 -0.43 9.35 5.48
N THR A 298 -1.49 9.46 6.28
CA THR A 298 -1.80 10.66 7.05
C THR A 298 -1.06 10.70 8.38
N ALA A 299 -1.20 11.83 9.07
CA ALA A 299 -0.75 12.01 10.44
C ALA A 299 -1.35 10.98 11.42
N LEU A 300 -2.51 10.37 11.12
CA LEU A 300 -3.17 9.41 12.01
C LEU A 300 -2.36 8.12 12.13
N THR A 301 -1.98 7.52 10.99
CA THR A 301 -1.13 6.32 10.99
C THR A 301 0.26 6.62 11.52
N MET A 302 0.82 7.79 11.20
CA MET A 302 2.11 8.23 11.77
C MET A 302 2.04 8.36 13.32
N ALA A 303 0.95 8.91 13.85
CA ALA A 303 0.73 9.04 15.29
C ALA A 303 0.66 7.69 16.01
N ALA A 304 -0.07 6.72 15.44
CA ALA A 304 -0.15 5.38 16.00
C ALA A 304 1.22 4.69 16.04
N PHE A 305 2.05 4.85 15.00
CA PHE A 305 3.42 4.35 15.01
C PHE A 305 4.32 5.02 16.05
N GLU A 306 4.14 6.32 16.30
CA GLU A 306 4.89 7.02 17.34
C GLU A 306 4.46 6.60 18.75
N ASP A 307 3.16 6.40 18.98
CA ASP A 307 2.60 5.95 20.25
C ASP A 307 2.93 4.48 20.57
N LEU A 308 3.17 3.64 19.56
CA LEU A 308 3.75 2.30 19.74
C LEU A 308 5.15 2.35 20.40
N GLY A 309 5.83 3.50 20.32
CA GLY A 309 7.16 3.71 20.91
C GLY A 309 8.32 3.15 20.09
N TYR A 310 8.04 2.38 19.04
CA TYR A 310 9.06 1.80 18.15
C TYR A 310 9.65 2.82 17.17
N TYR A 311 8.88 3.86 16.85
CA TYR A 311 9.18 4.84 15.81
C TYR A 311 9.03 6.28 16.34
N ARG A 312 9.59 7.23 15.61
CA ARG A 312 9.23 8.64 15.67
C ARG A 312 8.70 9.06 14.32
N ALA A 313 7.59 9.77 14.30
CA ALA A 313 7.09 10.32 13.06
C ALA A 313 7.97 11.49 12.61
N ASN A 314 8.31 11.49 11.32
CA ASN A 314 8.95 12.61 10.64
C ASN A 314 7.85 13.60 10.21
N TRP A 315 7.39 14.39 11.17
CA TRP A 315 6.31 15.38 10.98
C TRP A 315 6.64 16.39 9.88
N GLY A 316 5.64 16.78 9.10
CA GLY A 316 5.74 17.55 7.86
C GLY A 316 5.72 16.69 6.60
N MET A 317 5.83 15.36 6.73
CA MET A 317 5.75 14.40 5.62
C MET A 317 4.37 13.73 5.49
N GLU A 318 3.44 14.00 6.41
CA GLU A 318 2.08 13.50 6.36
C GLU A 318 1.35 13.93 5.08
N GLU A 319 0.60 13.01 4.48
CA GLU A 319 -0.36 13.37 3.45
C GLU A 319 -1.62 13.95 4.08
N GLN A 320 -2.23 14.89 3.37
CA GLN A 320 -3.50 15.49 3.76
C GLN A 320 -4.65 14.67 3.19
N MET A 321 -5.68 14.46 4.00
CA MET A 321 -6.92 13.81 3.61
C MET A 321 -8.08 14.75 3.90
N SER A 322 -8.94 15.00 2.91
CA SER A 322 -10.10 15.89 3.09
C SER A 322 -11.25 15.21 3.84
N TRP A 323 -11.34 13.88 3.76
CA TRP A 323 -12.37 13.11 4.46
C TRP A 323 -12.27 13.28 5.99
N GLY A 324 -13.37 13.66 6.62
CA GLY A 324 -13.46 13.92 8.06
C GLY A 324 -12.77 15.20 8.54
N LYS A 325 -12.04 15.90 7.66
CA LYS A 325 -11.30 17.10 8.06
C LYS A 325 -12.24 18.22 8.47
N ASP A 326 -12.02 18.78 9.65
CA ASP A 326 -12.81 19.86 10.25
C ASP A 326 -14.31 19.52 10.40
N ALA A 327 -14.68 18.23 10.43
CA ALA A 327 -16.07 17.79 10.44
C ALA A 327 -16.79 18.01 11.79
N GLY A 328 -16.06 18.25 12.87
CA GLY A 328 -16.56 18.46 14.22
C GLY A 328 -16.92 17.16 14.96
N CYS A 329 -17.14 17.26 16.27
CA CYS A 329 -17.42 16.10 17.11
C CYS A 329 -18.67 15.32 16.71
N GLU A 330 -19.71 15.99 16.20
CA GLU A 330 -20.93 15.31 15.74
C GLU A 330 -20.63 14.28 14.64
N PHE A 331 -19.61 14.50 13.81
CA PHE A 331 -19.23 13.52 12.78
C PHE A 331 -18.83 12.18 13.41
N LEU A 332 -18.17 12.21 14.56
CA LEU A 332 -17.72 11.03 15.28
C LEU A 332 -18.83 10.43 16.16
N TYR A 333 -19.61 11.25 16.86
CA TYR A 333 -20.58 10.75 17.85
C TYR A 333 -21.99 10.50 17.32
N GLU A 334 -22.34 11.10 16.18
CA GLU A 334 -23.69 11.02 15.61
C GLU A 334 -23.73 10.17 14.34
N LYS A 335 -24.93 9.71 13.98
CA LYS A 335 -25.15 9.04 12.69
C LYS A 335 -24.80 9.96 11.52
N CYS A 336 -24.17 9.38 10.49
CA CYS A 336 -23.79 10.08 9.26
C CYS A 336 -24.98 10.68 8.49
N VAL A 337 -26.15 10.04 8.63
CA VAL A 337 -27.42 10.47 8.06
C VAL A 337 -28.49 10.30 9.15
N LYS A 338 -29.37 11.31 9.30
CA LYS A 338 -30.52 11.29 10.21
C LYS A 338 -31.77 11.68 9.43
N ASN A 339 -32.76 10.80 9.41
CA ASN A 339 -34.05 11.04 8.76
C ASN A 339 -33.89 11.58 7.33
N ASN A 340 -33.12 10.87 6.50
CA ASN A 340 -32.83 11.19 5.09
C ASN A 340 -31.94 12.43 4.86
N ASN A 341 -31.44 13.08 5.92
CA ASN A 341 -30.62 14.28 5.83
C ASN A 341 -29.22 14.05 6.42
N THR A 342 -28.20 14.59 5.76
CA THR A 342 -26.82 14.58 6.27
C THR A 342 -26.32 16.00 6.46
N ARG A 343 -25.48 16.20 7.49
CA ARG A 343 -24.71 17.43 7.68
C ARG A 343 -23.43 17.44 6.84
N TYR A 344 -23.07 16.32 6.22
CA TYR A 344 -21.81 16.12 5.52
C TYR A 344 -22.04 15.70 4.05
N PRO A 345 -22.65 16.55 3.21
CA PRO A 345 -23.04 16.20 1.84
C PRO A 345 -21.87 15.89 0.90
N ASP A 346 -20.65 16.33 1.26
CA ASP A 346 -19.43 16.01 0.51
C ASP A 346 -18.85 14.63 0.84
N MET A 347 -19.32 14.00 1.94
CA MET A 347 -18.90 12.67 2.39
C MET A 347 -20.00 11.63 2.19
N PHE A 348 -21.23 11.96 2.59
CA PHE A 348 -22.37 11.05 2.57
C PHE A 348 -23.45 11.52 1.60
N CYS A 349 -24.08 10.57 0.92
CA CYS A 349 -25.17 10.84 0.00
C CYS A 349 -26.50 10.28 0.54
N THR A 350 -27.60 10.97 0.26
CA THR A 350 -28.94 10.60 0.79
C THR A 350 -29.94 10.26 -0.30
N LYS A 351 -29.52 10.31 -1.57
CA LYS A 351 -30.37 9.96 -2.73
C LYS A 351 -29.55 9.53 -3.93
N LYS A 352 -30.21 8.84 -4.86
CA LYS A 352 -29.68 8.60 -6.21
C LYS A 352 -29.75 9.89 -7.02
N PHE A 353 -28.69 10.20 -7.75
CA PHE A 353 -28.58 11.40 -8.57
C PHE A 353 -28.89 11.10 -10.04
N LYS A 354 -29.35 12.11 -10.79
CA LYS A 354 -29.62 11.97 -12.24
C LYS A 354 -28.34 11.84 -13.09
N GLY A 355 -27.20 12.30 -12.56
CA GLY A 355 -25.89 12.22 -13.19
C GLY A 355 -24.84 11.76 -12.17
N PRO A 356 -23.64 11.41 -12.65
CA PRO A 356 -22.56 10.98 -11.78
C PRO A 356 -22.14 12.08 -10.79
N ARG A 357 -21.59 11.64 -9.67
CA ARG A 357 -20.95 12.49 -8.66
C ARG A 357 -19.49 12.12 -8.49
N CYS A 358 -18.67 13.07 -8.07
CA CYS A 358 -17.28 12.76 -7.73
C CYS A 358 -17.18 11.86 -6.50
N THR A 359 -16.27 10.90 -6.57
CA THR A 359 -15.76 10.21 -5.38
C THR A 359 -14.99 11.20 -4.50
N SER A 360 -14.88 10.89 -3.20
CA SER A 360 -14.23 11.77 -2.21
C SER A 360 -12.78 12.14 -2.56
N ASP A 361 -12.06 11.21 -3.17
CA ASP A 361 -10.69 11.36 -3.64
C ASP A 361 -10.55 12.10 -4.99
N ARG A 362 -11.68 12.46 -5.62
CA ARG A 362 -11.77 13.08 -6.94
C ARG A 362 -11.08 12.28 -8.06
N LEU A 363 -10.87 10.98 -7.89
CA LEU A 363 -10.24 10.13 -8.90
C LEU A 363 -11.25 9.52 -9.87
N ALA A 364 -12.54 9.50 -9.53
CA ALA A 364 -13.56 8.91 -10.37
C ALA A 364 -14.91 9.63 -10.30
N LEU A 365 -15.67 9.45 -11.37
CA LEU A 365 -17.11 9.62 -11.39
C LEU A 365 -17.78 8.36 -10.81
N GLY A 366 -18.83 8.58 -10.04
CA GLY A 366 -19.46 7.56 -9.23
C GLY A 366 -20.95 7.76 -9.02
N ASN A 367 -21.53 6.81 -8.31
CA ASN A 367 -22.94 6.83 -7.91
C ASN A 367 -23.06 6.63 -6.41
N CYS A 368 -24.11 7.19 -5.83
CA CYS A 368 -24.46 6.92 -4.45
C CYS A 368 -24.78 5.42 -4.27
N ASP A 369 -24.14 4.77 -3.32
CA ASP A 369 -24.24 3.33 -3.06
C ASP A 369 -25.47 2.93 -2.21
N LEU A 370 -26.57 3.67 -2.34
CA LEU A 370 -27.82 3.37 -1.66
C LEU A 370 -28.43 2.03 -2.11
N GLU A 371 -28.71 1.19 -1.12
CA GLU A 371 -29.30 -0.15 -1.26
C GLU A 371 -30.59 -0.26 -0.43
N SER A 372 -31.49 -1.16 -0.87
CA SER A 372 -32.69 -1.55 -0.12
C SER A 372 -32.53 -3.02 0.27
N PHE A 373 -32.51 -3.31 1.57
CA PHE A 373 -32.14 -4.62 2.11
C PHE A 373 -33.32 -5.60 2.23
N GLY A 374 -34.54 -5.19 1.87
CA GLY A 374 -35.76 -6.01 1.98
C GLY A 374 -36.15 -6.38 3.41
N ARG A 375 -35.41 -5.90 4.42
CA ARG A 375 -35.62 -6.12 5.85
C ARG A 375 -35.27 -4.86 6.63
N THR A 376 -35.83 -4.71 7.83
CA THR A 376 -35.41 -3.66 8.76
C THR A 376 -33.96 -3.89 9.18
N LEU A 377 -33.14 -2.86 9.02
CA LEU A 377 -31.74 -2.87 9.45
C LEU A 377 -31.62 -2.77 10.98
N PRO A 378 -30.51 -3.20 11.58
CA PRO A 378 -30.18 -2.92 12.98
C PRO A 378 -30.26 -1.42 13.31
N LEU A 379 -30.68 -1.07 14.53
CA LEU A 379 -30.95 0.32 14.93
C LEU A 379 -29.78 1.27 14.66
N GLN A 380 -28.54 0.84 14.84
CA GLN A 380 -27.34 1.63 14.57
C GLN A 380 -27.20 2.03 13.08
N TYR A 381 -27.71 1.22 12.15
CA TYR A 381 -27.62 1.43 10.71
C TYR A 381 -28.92 1.98 10.08
N GLN A 382 -29.94 2.26 10.89
CA GLN A 382 -31.16 2.92 10.43
C GLN A 382 -30.91 4.43 10.28
N TYR A 383 -30.64 4.85 9.05
CA TYR A 383 -30.31 6.23 8.69
C TYR A 383 -31.46 7.03 8.07
N PHE A 384 -32.37 6.31 7.42
CA PHE A 384 -33.47 6.85 6.65
C PHE A 384 -34.79 6.62 7.39
N THR A 385 -35.83 7.39 7.01
CA THR A 385 -37.19 7.15 7.51
C THR A 385 -37.69 5.76 7.15
N GLU A 386 -37.23 5.24 6.01
CA GLU A 386 -37.40 3.85 5.63
C GLU A 386 -36.25 3.02 6.22
N THR A 387 -36.57 2.14 7.18
CA THR A 387 -35.59 1.40 8.00
C THR A 387 -34.86 0.28 7.25
N SER A 388 -35.20 0.05 5.98
CA SER A 388 -34.59 -0.94 5.09
C SER A 388 -33.59 -0.32 4.10
N ILE A 389 -33.40 1.00 4.13
CA ILE A 389 -32.49 1.73 3.22
C ILE A 389 -31.23 2.16 3.99
N ALA A 390 -30.07 1.88 3.40
CA ALA A 390 -28.77 2.39 3.83
C ALA A 390 -27.73 2.27 2.69
N GLY A 391 -26.48 2.60 2.96
CA GLY A 391 -25.34 2.27 2.10
C GLY A 391 -25.04 0.77 2.11
N GLY A 392 -24.32 0.30 1.10
CA GLY A 392 -23.92 -1.09 0.99
C GLY A 392 -22.83 -1.47 2.01
N GLY A 393 -22.92 -2.66 2.61
CA GLY A 393 -21.92 -3.12 3.60
C GLY A 393 -20.52 -3.37 3.02
N ARG A 394 -20.36 -3.35 1.68
CA ARG A 394 -19.05 -3.53 1.03
C ARG A 394 -18.13 -2.32 1.20
N GLN A 395 -18.68 -1.17 1.58
CA GLN A 395 -17.90 0.05 1.73
C GLN A 395 -17.25 0.19 3.10
N LEU A 396 -17.55 -0.63 4.12
CA LEU A 396 -16.96 -0.50 5.46
C LEU A 396 -17.11 0.94 5.99
N THR A 397 -18.36 1.41 6.06
CA THR A 397 -18.65 2.81 6.42
C THR A 397 -19.80 2.87 7.42
N ASP A 398 -19.98 1.84 8.23
CA ASP A 398 -21.17 1.61 9.05
C ASP A 398 -22.46 1.66 8.22
N HIS A 399 -22.48 1.13 7.00
CA HIS A 399 -23.59 1.31 6.06
C HIS A 399 -23.96 2.79 5.76
N CYS A 400 -23.08 3.76 6.02
CA CYS A 400 -23.29 5.14 5.59
C CYS A 400 -23.17 5.23 4.07
N PRO A 401 -24.16 5.76 3.35
CA PRO A 401 -24.07 5.80 1.90
C PRO A 401 -23.04 6.83 1.43
N VAL A 402 -22.15 6.41 0.53
CA VAL A 402 -21.06 7.17 -0.06
C VAL A 402 -21.11 7.12 -1.59
N ILE A 403 -20.39 8.01 -2.26
CA ILE A 403 -20.21 7.90 -3.71
C ILE A 403 -19.16 6.84 -4.01
N LYS A 404 -19.60 5.69 -4.54
CA LYS A 404 -18.70 4.65 -5.04
C LYS A 404 -18.35 4.88 -6.50
N PRO A 405 -17.11 4.58 -6.95
CA PRO A 405 -16.72 4.68 -8.35
C PRO A 405 -17.69 3.92 -9.26
N ALA A 406 -18.04 4.52 -10.40
CA ALA A 406 -18.82 3.86 -11.42
C ALA A 406 -17.91 3.06 -12.36
N VAL A 407 -18.47 2.04 -13.02
CA VAL A 407 -17.75 1.30 -14.06
C VAL A 407 -17.26 2.29 -15.13
N ARG A 408 -15.97 2.21 -15.46
CA ARG A 408 -15.29 3.14 -16.40
C ARG A 408 -15.49 4.62 -16.03
N GLY A 409 -15.63 4.93 -14.74
CA GLY A 409 -15.74 6.30 -14.22
C GLY A 409 -14.40 6.92 -13.81
N VAL A 410 -13.29 6.17 -13.86
CA VAL A 410 -11.97 6.63 -13.42
C VAL A 410 -11.47 7.76 -14.33
N CYS A 411 -11.09 8.89 -13.77
CA CYS A 411 -10.69 10.06 -14.55
C CYS A 411 -9.30 9.93 -15.17
N THR A 412 -8.46 9.06 -14.63
CA THR A 412 -7.11 8.78 -15.15
C THR A 412 -7.07 7.65 -16.17
N ASP A 413 -8.21 7.04 -16.46
CA ASP A 413 -8.35 5.93 -17.40
C ASP A 413 -8.91 6.45 -18.73
N VAL A 414 -8.21 6.13 -19.81
CA VAL A 414 -8.62 6.50 -21.18
C VAL A 414 -9.86 5.74 -21.66
N GLU A 415 -10.24 4.64 -21.00
CA GLU A 415 -11.49 3.92 -21.30
C GLU A 415 -12.75 4.61 -20.73
N ASN A 416 -12.58 5.70 -19.97
CA ASN A 416 -13.70 6.45 -19.44
C ASN A 416 -14.48 7.16 -20.56
N TYR A 417 -15.76 6.79 -20.69
CA TYR A 417 -16.66 7.33 -21.69
C TYR A 417 -17.79 8.20 -21.11
N TRP A 418 -17.72 8.59 -19.83
CA TRP A 418 -18.75 9.41 -19.21
C TRP A 418 -18.84 10.78 -19.89
N PRO A 419 -20.03 11.22 -20.37
CA PRO A 419 -20.15 12.43 -21.16
C PRO A 419 -19.63 13.68 -20.45
N GLY A 420 -18.95 14.55 -21.20
CA GLY A 420 -18.36 15.77 -20.65
C GLY A 420 -16.98 15.58 -20.02
N SER A 421 -16.48 14.34 -19.93
CA SER A 421 -15.19 14.04 -19.32
C SER A 421 -14.02 14.24 -20.28
N ARG A 422 -12.96 14.87 -19.78
CA ARG A 422 -11.60 14.84 -20.34
C ARG A 422 -10.73 14.02 -19.39
N VAL A 423 -10.17 12.93 -19.91
CA VAL A 423 -9.37 11.97 -19.12
C VAL A 423 -7.90 12.01 -19.48
N GLY A 424 -7.07 11.69 -18.50
CA GLY A 424 -5.61 11.73 -18.59
C GLY A 424 -4.97 11.49 -17.21
N PRO A 425 -3.66 11.24 -17.13
CA PRO A 425 -2.99 10.88 -15.88
C PRO A 425 -3.20 11.89 -14.74
N GLU A 426 -3.32 13.16 -15.09
CA GLU A 426 -3.52 14.28 -14.17
C GLU A 426 -5.00 14.66 -14.03
N SER A 427 -5.93 13.96 -14.67
CA SER A 427 -7.35 14.31 -14.61
C SER A 427 -7.97 13.99 -13.25
N ARG A 428 -8.92 14.84 -12.85
CA ARG A 428 -9.68 14.74 -11.60
C ARG A 428 -11.16 15.01 -11.85
N CYS A 429 -12.00 14.48 -10.99
CA CYS A 429 -13.42 14.75 -10.99
C CYS A 429 -13.73 16.07 -10.29
N LEU A 430 -14.43 16.96 -10.98
CA LEU A 430 -14.92 18.23 -10.45
C LEU A 430 -16.45 18.29 -10.52
N HIS A 431 -17.04 19.00 -9.56
CA HIS A 431 -18.49 19.13 -9.47
C HIS A 431 -19.05 19.97 -10.62
N GLY A 432 -20.17 19.51 -11.16
CA GLY A 432 -20.96 20.26 -12.12
C GLY A 432 -22.11 21.00 -11.45
N ASP A 433 -22.27 22.27 -11.77
CA ASP A 433 -23.47 23.04 -11.46
C ASP A 433 -24.30 23.20 -12.74
N SER A 434 -25.39 22.43 -12.81
CA SER A 434 -26.35 22.47 -13.92
C SER A 434 -25.70 22.25 -15.31
N LEU A 435 -24.64 21.44 -15.39
CA LEU A 435 -23.91 21.16 -16.63
C LEU A 435 -24.71 20.33 -17.63
N HIS A 436 -24.75 20.80 -18.88
CA HIS A 436 -25.42 20.11 -19.98
C HIS A 436 -24.55 20.06 -21.25
N ILE A 437 -24.73 19.00 -22.02
CA ILE A 437 -24.29 18.87 -23.43
C ILE A 437 -25.55 18.63 -24.26
N GLY A 438 -25.88 19.59 -25.12
CA GLY A 438 -27.21 19.64 -25.75
C GLY A 438 -28.30 19.73 -24.68
N ASN A 439 -29.24 18.79 -24.69
CA ASN A 439 -30.30 18.67 -23.68
C ASN A 439 -29.98 17.68 -22.56
N ARG A 440 -28.80 17.02 -22.59
CA ARG A 440 -28.42 16.01 -21.62
C ARG A 440 -27.74 16.66 -20.42
N PHE A 441 -28.32 16.49 -19.23
CA PHE A 441 -27.62 16.78 -17.97
C PHE A 441 -26.49 15.78 -17.76
N VAL A 442 -25.27 16.26 -17.51
CA VAL A 442 -24.08 15.40 -17.41
C VAL A 442 -23.58 15.19 -15.98
N GLY A 443 -24.08 15.96 -15.00
CA GLY A 443 -23.61 15.86 -13.61
C GLY A 443 -22.19 16.40 -13.43
N ASP A 444 -21.41 15.72 -12.61
CA ASP A 444 -19.99 16.00 -12.42
C ASP A 444 -19.18 15.47 -13.61
N VAL A 445 -17.96 15.97 -13.83
CA VAL A 445 -17.14 15.61 -14.99
C VAL A 445 -15.67 15.44 -14.61
N CYS A 446 -14.96 14.59 -15.35
CA CYS A 446 -13.49 14.58 -15.29
C CYS A 446 -12.94 15.76 -16.10
N VAL A 447 -11.95 16.47 -15.54
CA VAL A 447 -11.18 17.49 -16.24
C VAL A 447 -9.71 17.26 -16.00
N GLU A 448 -8.87 17.73 -16.91
CA GLU A 448 -7.43 17.69 -16.70
C GLU A 448 -7.02 18.91 -15.87
N VAL A 449 -6.21 18.70 -14.84
CA VAL A 449 -5.79 19.75 -13.92
C VAL A 449 -4.28 19.97 -13.99
N SER A 450 -3.87 21.18 -13.65
CA SER A 450 -2.46 21.57 -13.49
C SER A 450 -2.36 22.49 -12.29
N CYS A 451 -1.43 22.18 -11.40
CA CYS A 451 -1.29 22.84 -10.11
C CYS A 451 0.03 23.59 -10.09
N ASN A 452 -0.01 24.90 -9.83
CA ASN A 452 1.21 25.67 -9.70
C ASN A 452 1.65 25.78 -8.23
N VAL A 453 2.95 26.03 -8.02
CA VAL A 453 3.54 26.19 -6.68
C VAL A 453 3.00 27.40 -5.91
N SER A 454 2.39 28.36 -6.61
CA SER A 454 1.75 29.54 -6.00
C SER A 454 0.32 29.29 -5.49
N GLY A 455 -0.16 28.04 -5.53
CA GLY A 455 -1.48 27.65 -5.02
C GLY A 455 -2.64 27.88 -5.98
N ILE A 456 -2.37 28.09 -7.27
CA ILE A 456 -3.38 28.28 -8.32
C ILE A 456 -3.62 26.95 -9.03
N LEU A 457 -4.88 26.53 -9.04
CA LEU A 457 -5.38 25.43 -9.84
C LEU A 457 -5.74 25.94 -11.24
N TYR A 458 -5.20 25.31 -12.26
CA TYR A 458 -5.63 25.45 -13.64
C TYR A 458 -6.34 24.19 -14.09
N LEU A 459 -7.33 24.33 -14.96
CA LEU A 459 -7.97 23.19 -15.59
C LEU A 459 -8.17 23.40 -17.08
N ARG A 460 -8.31 22.29 -17.80
CA ARG A 460 -8.88 22.25 -19.15
C ARG A 460 -9.88 21.11 -19.24
N TYR A 461 -10.97 21.36 -19.96
CA TYR A 461 -12.15 20.50 -20.00
C TYR A 461 -12.39 19.94 -21.42
N LEU A 462 -13.39 19.08 -21.59
CA LEU A 462 -13.69 18.47 -22.88
C LEU A 462 -13.98 19.55 -23.95
N GLY A 463 -13.37 19.43 -25.13
CA GLY A 463 -13.57 20.35 -26.26
C GLY A 463 -12.73 21.63 -26.21
N GLU A 464 -11.84 21.74 -25.22
CA GLU A 464 -10.97 22.90 -25.06
C GLU A 464 -9.58 22.44 -24.59
N ASP A 465 -8.53 22.97 -25.23
CA ASP A 465 -7.14 22.62 -24.93
C ASP A 465 -6.39 23.72 -24.16
N ASN A 466 -6.96 24.93 -24.10
CA ASN A 466 -6.42 26.03 -23.31
C ASN A 466 -6.62 25.79 -21.80
N TRP A 467 -5.65 26.24 -21.00
CA TRP A 467 -5.70 26.20 -19.54
C TRP A 467 -6.43 27.43 -18.98
N TYR A 468 -7.34 27.21 -18.04
CA TYR A 468 -8.11 28.25 -17.39
C TYR A 468 -7.83 28.25 -15.88
N PRO A 469 -7.60 29.42 -15.26
CA PRO A 469 -7.49 29.51 -13.81
C PRO A 469 -8.83 29.15 -13.16
N CYS A 470 -8.79 28.32 -12.12
CA CYS A 470 -9.94 27.85 -11.38
C CYS A 470 -9.82 28.30 -9.91
N PRO A 471 -10.20 29.54 -9.58
CA PRO A 471 -10.09 30.05 -8.21
C PRO A 471 -11.03 29.28 -7.28
N GLU A 472 -10.53 28.88 -6.10
CA GLU A 472 -11.28 28.12 -5.09
C GLU A 472 -12.66 28.73 -4.79
N GLY A 473 -13.71 27.90 -4.79
CA GLY A 473 -15.09 28.33 -4.58
C GLY A 473 -15.74 29.03 -5.79
N GLY A 474 -14.97 29.33 -6.83
CA GLY A 474 -15.45 29.87 -8.09
C GLY A 474 -16.04 28.80 -9.02
N GLY A 475 -16.18 29.16 -10.30
CA GLY A 475 -16.58 28.21 -11.33
C GLY A 475 -16.30 28.74 -12.73
N ILE A 476 -16.09 27.81 -13.66
CA ILE A 476 -15.80 28.08 -15.06
C ILE A 476 -17.05 27.76 -15.87
N ILE A 477 -17.48 28.69 -16.72
CA ILE A 477 -18.55 28.45 -17.69
C ILE A 477 -17.89 27.82 -18.93
N PRO A 478 -18.02 26.50 -19.15
CA PRO A 478 -17.37 25.86 -20.27
C PRO A 478 -18.04 26.25 -21.59
N LYS A 479 -17.22 26.33 -22.63
CA LYS A 479 -17.69 26.50 -24.02
C LYS A 479 -18.15 25.14 -24.59
N LYS A 480 -18.38 25.07 -25.91
CA LYS A 480 -18.71 23.82 -26.62
C LYS A 480 -17.73 22.70 -26.24
N PRO A 481 -18.21 21.44 -26.06
CA PRO A 481 -19.55 20.94 -26.38
C PRO A 481 -20.60 21.23 -25.30
N PHE A 482 -20.22 21.85 -24.18
CA PHE A 482 -21.18 22.23 -23.14
C PHE A 482 -22.10 23.35 -23.64
N THR A 483 -23.38 23.25 -23.29
CA THR A 483 -24.44 24.19 -23.71
C THR A 483 -24.96 25.05 -22.56
N LYS A 484 -24.83 24.58 -21.31
CA LYS A 484 -25.26 25.29 -20.10
C LYS A 484 -24.49 24.79 -18.88
N GLY A 485 -24.43 25.62 -17.85
CA GLY A 485 -23.91 25.30 -16.52
C GLY A 485 -22.48 25.76 -16.33
N ARG A 486 -21.87 25.33 -15.22
CA ARG A 486 -20.47 25.63 -14.91
C ARG A 486 -19.81 24.46 -14.18
N ILE A 487 -18.50 24.35 -14.36
CA ILE A 487 -17.63 23.44 -13.61
C ILE A 487 -17.17 24.20 -12.36
N LEU A 488 -17.41 23.66 -11.18
CA LEU A 488 -17.07 24.30 -9.91
C LEU A 488 -15.60 24.07 -9.56
N CYS A 489 -14.96 25.11 -9.06
CA CYS A 489 -13.56 25.07 -8.66
C CYS A 489 -13.42 24.57 -7.22
N PRO A 490 -12.81 23.39 -7.01
CA PRO A 490 -12.64 22.82 -5.68
C PRO A 490 -11.56 23.55 -4.90
N LYS A 491 -11.38 23.16 -3.64
CA LYS A 491 -10.21 23.59 -2.86
C LYS A 491 -8.94 23.09 -3.53
N TYR A 492 -7.90 23.93 -3.55
CA TYR A 492 -6.60 23.55 -4.14
C TYR A 492 -6.10 22.23 -3.55
N MET A 493 -6.25 22.06 -2.24
CA MET A 493 -5.73 20.90 -1.52
C MET A 493 -6.42 19.57 -1.89
N ASP A 494 -7.70 19.60 -2.29
CA ASP A 494 -8.43 18.37 -2.65
C ASP A 494 -7.96 17.75 -3.98
N VAL A 495 -7.28 18.55 -4.81
CA VAL A 495 -6.86 18.17 -6.16
C VAL A 495 -5.35 18.07 -6.24
N CYS A 496 -4.66 19.11 -5.75
CA CYS A 496 -3.27 19.36 -6.08
C CYS A 496 -2.25 18.71 -5.15
N VAL A 497 -2.62 18.38 -3.91
CA VAL A 497 -1.68 17.72 -2.96
C VAL A 497 -1.27 16.34 -3.46
N THR A 498 -2.20 15.65 -4.12
CA THR A 498 -1.93 14.33 -4.73
C THR A 498 -0.98 14.41 -5.93
N LEU A 499 -0.93 15.56 -6.61
CA LEU A 499 -0.17 15.80 -7.84
C LEU A 499 1.19 16.47 -7.58
N ALA A 500 1.28 17.33 -6.56
CA ALA A 500 2.52 18.01 -6.20
C ALA A 500 3.64 17.03 -5.79
N LEU A 501 3.29 15.85 -5.26
CA LEU A 501 4.24 14.76 -4.99
C LEU A 501 4.88 14.19 -6.28
N ASN A 502 4.23 14.30 -7.44
CA ASN A 502 4.82 13.94 -8.73
C ASN A 502 5.75 15.05 -9.27
N ILE A 503 5.55 16.32 -8.91
CA ILE A 503 6.34 17.45 -9.40
C ILE A 503 7.70 17.52 -8.69
N THR A 504 7.75 17.25 -7.38
CA THR A 504 9.03 17.11 -6.65
C THR A 504 9.83 15.86 -7.03
N ASN A 505 9.18 14.85 -7.62
CA ASN A 505 9.86 13.69 -8.19
C ASN A 505 10.37 13.92 -9.62
N LYS A 506 9.83 14.89 -10.38
CA LYS A 506 10.31 15.22 -11.74
C LYS A 506 11.58 16.08 -11.75
N SER A 507 11.89 16.81 -10.67
CA SER A 507 13.10 17.64 -10.57
C SER A 507 14.34 16.88 -10.07
N TYR A 508 14.23 15.62 -9.68
CA TYR A 508 15.37 14.72 -9.57
C TYR A 508 15.58 14.00 -10.91
N ILE A 509 16.25 14.68 -11.84
CA ILE A 509 17.01 14.00 -12.90
C ILE A 509 17.90 12.99 -12.20
N PHE A 510 17.71 11.69 -12.47
CA PHE A 510 18.61 10.55 -12.20
C PHE A 510 19.83 10.87 -11.32
N GLY A 511 19.58 11.25 -10.07
CA GLY A 511 20.57 11.09 -9.03
C GLY A 511 20.55 9.61 -8.73
N LYS A 512 21.68 8.91 -8.96
CA LYS A 512 21.81 7.49 -8.61
C LYS A 512 21.07 7.23 -7.30
N PRO A 513 20.06 6.33 -7.26
CA PRO A 513 19.51 5.91 -5.97
C PRO A 513 20.70 5.45 -5.13
N SER A 514 20.74 5.82 -3.86
CA SER A 514 21.63 5.14 -2.92
C SER A 514 21.15 3.68 -2.84
N THR A 515 21.66 2.84 -3.73
CA THR A 515 21.37 1.41 -3.93
C THR A 515 21.92 0.52 -2.81
N GLN A 516 22.24 1.11 -1.66
CA GLN A 516 22.58 0.40 -0.43
C GLN A 516 21.26 0.26 0.34
N TYR A 517 20.55 -0.87 0.43
CA TYR A 517 20.97 -2.26 0.44
C TYR A 517 19.78 -3.16 0.03
N ILE A 518 19.60 -3.44 -1.27
CA ILE A 518 18.93 -4.70 -1.66
C ILE A 518 20.00 -5.78 -1.52
N LEU A 519 20.08 -6.38 -0.34
CA LEU A 519 21.13 -7.33 0.03
C LEU A 519 21.27 -8.44 -1.03
N SER A 520 22.46 -8.50 -1.63
CA SER A 520 22.93 -9.49 -2.62
C SER A 520 21.98 -9.81 -3.80
N GLY A 521 20.95 -9.00 -4.02
CA GLY A 521 19.95 -9.24 -5.05
C GLY A 521 20.16 -8.38 -6.28
N ALA A 522 20.36 -7.08 -6.13
CA ALA A 522 20.26 -6.17 -7.29
C ALA A 522 21.37 -6.36 -8.33
N GLU A 523 22.62 -6.62 -7.93
CA GLU A 523 23.73 -6.90 -8.86
C GLU A 523 23.60 -8.28 -9.51
N ASP A 524 23.23 -9.31 -8.73
CA ASP A 524 22.94 -10.66 -9.26
C ASP A 524 21.71 -10.68 -10.18
N TRP A 525 20.68 -9.88 -9.90
CA TRP A 525 19.48 -9.76 -10.72
C TRP A 525 19.72 -8.98 -12.02
N HIS A 526 20.52 -7.90 -11.97
CA HIS A 526 20.95 -7.21 -13.20
C HIS A 526 21.78 -8.16 -14.09
N ASN A 527 22.62 -9.03 -13.50
CA ASN A 527 23.39 -10.02 -14.25
C ASN A 527 22.55 -11.21 -14.75
N TYR A 528 21.57 -11.66 -13.96
CA TYR A 528 20.63 -12.73 -14.32
C TYR A 528 19.70 -12.33 -15.48
N ILE A 529 19.16 -11.10 -15.48
CA ILE A 529 18.31 -10.58 -16.57
C ILE A 529 19.13 -10.30 -17.85
N ASN A 530 20.38 -9.83 -17.72
CA ASN A 530 21.23 -9.49 -18.87
C ASN A 530 22.01 -10.68 -19.46
N GLY A 531 21.68 -11.92 -19.08
CA GLY A 531 22.18 -13.12 -19.78
C GLY A 531 23.69 -13.33 -19.77
N LYS A 532 24.44 -12.71 -18.86
CA LYS A 532 25.87 -13.01 -18.70
C LYS A 532 26.04 -14.29 -17.88
N ARG A 533 25.97 -15.44 -18.55
CA ARG A 533 26.66 -16.64 -18.05
C ARG A 533 28.16 -16.40 -18.25
N GLU A 534 28.90 -16.20 -17.17
CA GLU A 534 30.33 -16.49 -17.23
C GLU A 534 30.46 -18.02 -17.27
N GLU A 535 30.76 -18.55 -18.46
CA GLU A 535 31.36 -19.87 -18.58
C GLU A 535 32.74 -19.86 -17.89
N PRO A 536 33.11 -20.92 -17.17
CA PRO A 536 34.47 -21.04 -16.66
C PRO A 536 35.42 -21.19 -17.85
N GLN A 537 36.15 -20.12 -18.18
CA GLN A 537 37.23 -20.18 -19.16
C GLN A 537 38.34 -21.07 -18.61
N HIS A 538 38.41 -22.30 -19.12
CA HIS A 538 39.62 -23.09 -19.16
C HIS A 538 40.66 -22.30 -19.98
N LYS A 539 41.59 -21.61 -19.31
CA LYS A 539 42.76 -21.04 -19.95
C LYS A 539 43.69 -22.17 -20.40
N ARG A 540 43.50 -22.61 -21.64
CA ARG A 540 44.53 -23.28 -22.45
C ARG A 540 45.41 -22.18 -23.02
N SER A 541 46.62 -22.08 -22.51
CA SER A 541 47.65 -21.16 -22.99
C SER A 541 48.42 -21.83 -24.11
N ASP A 542 48.07 -21.57 -25.37
CA ASP A 542 48.94 -21.81 -26.51
C ASP A 542 49.65 -20.50 -26.88
N SER A 543 50.95 -20.45 -26.61
CA SER A 543 51.86 -19.49 -27.23
C SER A 543 53.10 -20.25 -27.69
N VAL A 544 53.15 -20.53 -28.98
CA VAL A 544 54.34 -21.00 -29.69
C VAL A 544 55.15 -19.77 -30.11
N ALA A 545 56.35 -19.61 -29.55
CA ALA A 545 57.45 -18.87 -30.15
C ALA A 545 58.80 -19.35 -29.57
N ASN A 546 59.49 -20.14 -30.41
CA ASN A 546 60.94 -20.20 -30.63
C ASN A 546 61.98 -20.42 -29.50
N VAL A 547 62.57 -21.63 -29.57
CA VAL A 547 64.01 -21.98 -29.57
C VAL A 547 64.87 -21.70 -28.32
N PHE A 548 65.18 -22.75 -27.53
CA PHE A 548 66.48 -23.46 -27.53
C PHE A 548 66.45 -24.63 -26.52
N PHE A 549 66.73 -25.83 -27.03
CA PHE A 549 66.89 -27.09 -26.29
C PHE A 549 68.27 -27.16 -25.62
N VAL A 550 68.33 -27.59 -24.36
CA VAL A 550 69.39 -28.49 -23.87
C VAL A 550 68.72 -29.60 -23.06
N LEU A 551 68.79 -30.81 -23.61
CA LEU A 551 68.39 -32.11 -23.06
C LEU A 551 69.47 -32.60 -22.07
N PRO A 552 69.17 -33.51 -21.10
CA PRO A 552 69.11 -34.94 -21.47
C PRO A 552 68.21 -35.91 -20.66
N LEU A 553 67.85 -36.99 -21.37
CA LEU A 553 67.67 -38.42 -20.97
C LEU A 553 66.51 -38.78 -20.01
N MET A 554 65.37 -39.32 -20.48
CA MET A 554 65.06 -40.66 -21.05
C MET A 554 64.98 -41.85 -20.06
N PHE A 555 63.74 -42.36 -19.95
CA PHE A 555 63.26 -43.76 -19.90
C PHE A 555 63.67 -44.71 -18.76
N LEU A 556 62.65 -45.27 -18.08
CA LEU A 556 62.25 -46.70 -18.13
C LEU A 556 60.96 -46.86 -17.31
N GLU A 557 59.81 -47.05 -17.95
CA GLU A 557 59.17 -48.33 -18.33
C GLU A 557 58.22 -48.92 -17.27
N LEU A 558 57.05 -49.24 -17.80
CA LEU A 558 55.90 -49.88 -17.22
C LEU A 558 56.15 -51.37 -16.96
N LEU A 559 55.26 -51.91 -16.13
CA LEU A 559 54.50 -53.15 -16.33
C LEU A 559 54.94 -54.44 -15.61
N VAL A 560 53.90 -54.96 -14.94
CA VAL A 560 53.44 -56.34 -14.75
C VAL A 560 53.67 -57.07 -13.42
N PHE A 561 52.53 -57.62 -12.99
CA PHE A 561 52.28 -58.84 -12.22
C PHE A 561 51.98 -58.70 -10.72
N ILE A 562 50.67 -58.59 -10.47
CA ILE A 562 49.92 -59.17 -9.35
C ILE A 562 50.44 -60.59 -9.06
N VAL A 563 50.70 -60.89 -7.77
CA VAL A 563 50.20 -62.08 -7.02
C VAL A 563 50.88 -62.15 -5.63
N LEU A 564 50.01 -62.19 -4.60
CA LEU A 564 50.13 -62.81 -3.26
C LEU A 564 50.58 -62.01 -2.01
N MET A 565 49.61 -61.99 -1.08
CA MET A 565 49.67 -62.02 0.39
C MET A 565 49.96 -60.69 1.11
N ALA A 566 49.13 -60.19 2.02
CA ALA A 566 48.15 -60.85 2.90
C ALA A 566 46.90 -59.99 3.13
#